data_AF-A0A835IX11-F1
#
_entry.id   AF-A0A835IX11-F1
#
_cell.length_a   1.000
_cell.length_b   1.000
_cell.length_c   1.000
_cell.angle_alpha   90.00
_cell.angle_beta   90.00
_cell.angle_gamma   90.00
#
_symmetry.space_group_name_H-M   'P 1'
#
loop_
_entity.id
_entity.type
_entity.pdbx_description
1 polymer ?
#
loop_
_entity_poly.entity_id
_entity_poly.type
_entity_poly.pdbx_seq_one_letter_code
_entity_poly.pdbx_strand_id
1 'polypeptide(L)'
;MSKGTTSGKVRANWNDNLDVIFSDAMVKETLDGNVTQNGFTKVSWNNILKDFNEQSQCDYNMDQVRNRLNNLKLKYKVAKALTILSGFGCDPTTCVFIASSAVWDEYLKAHPDA
;
A
#
# COMPACT_ATOMS: atom_id res chain seq x y z
N MET A 1 34.63 23.64 -8.35
CA MET A 1 33.96 22.81 -7.31
C MET A 1 32.49 23.23 -7.27
N SER A 2 31.60 22.47 -7.93
CA SER A 2 30.18 22.82 -7.98
C SER A 2 29.49 22.32 -6.72
N LYS A 3 28.77 23.20 -6.03
CA LYS A 3 28.04 22.92 -4.80
C LYS A 3 26.86 22.00 -5.12
N GLY A 4 26.80 20.84 -4.46
CA GLY A 4 25.68 19.91 -4.55
C GLY A 4 24.42 20.54 -3.98
N THR A 5 23.40 20.66 -4.83
CA THR A 5 22.04 21.04 -4.42
C THR A 5 21.45 19.87 -3.64
N THR A 6 21.31 20.02 -2.32
CA THR A 6 20.47 19.15 -1.49
C THR A 6 19.03 19.36 -1.90
N SER A 7 18.54 18.54 -2.84
CA SER A 7 17.11 18.43 -3.16
C SER A 7 16.37 18.06 -1.87
N GLY A 8 15.55 18.98 -1.35
CA GLY A 8 14.72 18.74 -0.19
C GLY A 8 13.82 17.54 -0.46
N LYS A 9 13.89 16.52 0.40
CA LYS A 9 13.14 15.26 0.26
C LYS A 9 11.64 15.58 0.20
N VAL A 10 11.05 15.63 -1.00
CA VAL A 10 9.62 15.90 -1.17
C VAL A 10 8.84 14.81 -0.45
N ARG A 11 7.96 15.21 0.47
CA ARG A 11 7.13 14.28 1.23
C ARG A 11 6.20 13.53 0.26
N ALA A 12 6.23 12.20 0.32
CA ALA A 12 5.32 11.39 -0.48
C ALA A 12 3.86 11.70 -0.10
N ASN A 13 3.03 11.95 -1.10
CA ASN A 13 1.60 12.23 -0.95
C ASN A 13 0.81 11.13 -1.67
N TRP A 14 0.52 10.04 -0.97
CA TRP A 14 -0.19 8.89 -1.53
C TRP A 14 -1.70 9.14 -1.57
N ASN A 15 -2.35 8.72 -2.65
CA ASN A 15 -3.80 8.67 -2.81
C ASN A 15 -4.21 7.35 -3.46
N ASP A 16 -5.52 7.12 -3.59
CA ASP A 16 -6.06 5.84 -4.08
C ASP A 16 -5.60 5.53 -5.53
N ASN A 17 -5.52 6.54 -6.39
CA ASN A 17 -5.03 6.36 -7.76
C ASN A 17 -3.56 5.93 -7.79
N LEU A 18 -2.71 6.52 -6.93
CA LEU A 18 -1.31 6.11 -6.80
C LEU A 18 -1.17 4.71 -6.21
N ASP A 19 -2.05 4.32 -5.30
CA ASP A 19 -2.08 2.95 -4.78
C ASP A 19 -2.44 1.92 -5.85
N VAL A 20 -3.36 2.26 -6.76
CA VAL A 20 -3.71 1.41 -7.91
C VAL A 20 -2.49 1.24 -8.81
N ILE A 21 -1.88 2.33 -9.28
CA ILE A 21 -0.69 2.29 -10.14
C ILE A 21 0.45 1.49 -9.49
N PHE A 22 0.68 1.72 -8.19
CA PHE A 22 1.72 1.01 -7.45
C PHE A 22 1.41 -0.49 -7.32
N SER A 23 0.14 -0.85 -7.09
CA SER A 23 -0.32 -2.23 -7.02
C SER A 23 -0.17 -2.94 -8.37
N ASP A 24 -0.51 -2.27 -9.46
CA ASP A 24 -0.38 -2.81 -10.81
C ASP A 24 1.08 -3.08 -11.17
N ALA A 25 2.00 -2.17 -10.83
CA ALA A 25 3.44 -2.38 -11.01
C ALA A 25 3.96 -3.60 -10.21
N MET A 26 3.47 -3.79 -8.98
CA MET A 26 3.81 -4.96 -8.15
C MET A 26 3.23 -6.26 -8.72
N VAL A 27 1.99 -6.23 -9.22
CA VAL A 27 1.33 -7.39 -9.84
C VAL A 27 2.07 -7.81 -11.10
N LYS A 28 2.46 -6.86 -11.96
CA LYS A 28 3.25 -7.13 -13.16
C LYS A 28 4.52 -7.91 -12.84
N GLU A 29 5.36 -7.42 -11.92
CA GLU A 29 6.57 -8.15 -11.53
C GLU A 29 6.29 -9.52 -10.88
N THR A 30 5.14 -9.67 -10.22
CA THR A 30 4.72 -10.95 -9.65
C THR A 30 4.36 -11.96 -10.75
N LEU A 31 3.61 -11.52 -11.77
CA LEU A 31 3.22 -12.34 -12.91
C LEU A 31 4.42 -12.72 -13.79
N ASP A 32 5.40 -11.83 -13.92
CA ASP A 32 6.64 -12.06 -14.66
C ASP A 32 7.61 -13.01 -13.92
N GLY A 33 7.24 -13.51 -12.74
CA GLY A 33 8.03 -14.46 -11.96
C GLY A 33 9.21 -13.82 -11.22
N ASN A 34 9.28 -12.48 -11.16
CA ASN A 34 10.36 -11.75 -10.50
C ASN A 34 10.16 -11.64 -8.98
N VAL A 35 9.37 -12.52 -8.37
CA VAL A 35 9.11 -12.56 -6.93
C VAL A 35 9.63 -13.87 -6.35
N THR A 36 10.39 -13.76 -5.27
CA THR A 36 10.90 -14.92 -4.52
C THR A 36 9.96 -15.26 -3.36
N GLN A 37 10.19 -16.40 -2.70
CA GLN A 37 9.50 -16.71 -1.43
C GLN A 37 9.69 -15.62 -0.37
N ASN A 38 10.80 -14.87 -0.44
CA ASN A 38 11.11 -13.77 0.47
C ASN A 38 10.58 -12.40 -0.01
N GLY A 39 9.80 -12.37 -1.10
CA GLY A 39 9.24 -11.16 -1.70
C GLY A 39 10.03 -10.63 -2.90
N PHE A 40 9.85 -9.34 -3.20
CA PHE A 40 10.49 -8.66 -4.33
C PHE A 40 12.01 -8.58 -4.17
N THR A 41 12.73 -8.95 -5.22
CA THR A 41 14.20 -8.81 -5.28
C THR A 41 14.59 -7.35 -5.47
N LYS A 42 15.90 -7.04 -5.38
CA LYS A 42 16.41 -5.70 -5.71
C LYS A 42 16.07 -5.29 -7.15
N VAL A 43 16.09 -6.23 -8.09
CA VAL A 43 15.77 -5.98 -9.50
C VAL A 43 14.29 -5.64 -9.64
N SER A 44 13.40 -6.46 -9.08
CA SER A 44 11.95 -6.23 -9.14
C SER A 44 11.58 -4.91 -8.45
N TRP A 45 12.21 -4.57 -7.33
CA TRP A 45 12.02 -3.27 -6.69
C TRP A 45 12.40 -2.08 -7.58
N ASN A 46 13.50 -2.18 -8.32
CA ASN A 46 13.91 -1.13 -9.24
C ASN A 46 12.92 -1.00 -10.41
N ASN A 47 12.44 -2.12 -10.95
CA ASN A 47 11.42 -2.13 -11.99
C ASN A 47 10.10 -1.53 -11.50
N ILE A 48 9.62 -1.95 -10.31
CA ILE A 48 8.42 -1.39 -9.69
C ILE A 48 8.55 0.12 -9.54
N LEU A 49 9.68 0.60 -9.00
CA LEU A 49 9.89 2.03 -8.79
C LEU A 49 9.88 2.80 -10.12
N LYS A 50 10.56 2.26 -11.13
CA LYS A 50 10.62 2.85 -12.47
C LYS A 50 9.22 2.92 -13.09
N ASP A 51 8.53 1.79 -13.20
CA ASP A 51 7.21 1.70 -13.80
C ASP A 51 6.19 2.57 -13.04
N PHE A 52 6.25 2.60 -11.70
CA PHE A 52 5.40 3.46 -10.89
C PHE A 52 5.63 4.94 -11.17
N ASN A 53 6.88 5.42 -11.14
CA ASN A 53 7.19 6.83 -11.38
C ASN A 53 6.85 7.25 -12.82
N GLU A 54 7.10 6.37 -13.80
CA GLU A 54 6.73 6.61 -15.20
C GLU A 54 5.21 6.74 -15.39
N GLN A 55 4.41 5.88 -14.75
CA GLN A 55 2.95 5.94 -14.89
C GLN A 55 2.30 7.05 -14.07
N SER A 56 2.79 7.27 -12.85
CA SER A 56 2.25 8.28 -11.93
C SER A 56 2.72 9.70 -12.21
N GLN A 57 3.75 9.86 -13.06
CA GLN A 57 4.44 11.14 -13.29
C GLN A 57 4.97 11.77 -11.98
N CYS A 58 5.29 10.91 -11.00
CA CYS A 58 5.87 11.29 -9.71
C CYS A 58 7.36 10.95 -9.67
N ASP A 59 8.07 11.54 -8.71
CA ASP A 59 9.50 11.26 -8.46
C ASP A 59 9.69 10.70 -7.05
N TYR A 60 9.16 9.50 -6.82
CA TYR A 60 9.31 8.83 -5.52
C TYR A 60 10.63 8.06 -5.50
N ASN A 61 11.16 7.84 -4.30
CA ASN A 61 12.33 7.02 -4.08
C ASN A 61 11.98 5.65 -3.48
N MET A 62 12.99 4.79 -3.44
CA MET A 62 12.87 3.41 -2.97
C MET A 62 12.32 3.29 -1.54
N ASP A 63 12.70 4.19 -0.64
CA ASP A 63 12.21 4.16 0.75
C ASP A 63 10.72 4.47 0.82
N GLN A 64 10.24 5.43 0.01
CA GLN A 64 8.84 5.82 -0.02
C GLN A 64 7.93 4.69 -0.52
N VAL A 65 8.31 4.00 -1.60
CA VAL A 65 7.51 2.89 -2.14
C VAL A 65 7.55 1.65 -1.24
N ARG A 66 8.69 1.34 -0.62
CA ARG A 66 8.78 0.24 0.36
C ARG A 66 7.96 0.52 1.61
N ASN A 67 8.05 1.75 2.13
CA ASN A 67 7.23 2.16 3.27
C ASN A 67 5.73 2.09 2.93
N ARG A 68 5.35 2.44 1.70
CA ARG A 68 3.96 2.32 1.26
C ARG A 68 3.49 0.87 1.26
N LEU A 69 4.27 -0.06 0.74
CA LEU A 69 3.92 -1.48 0.79
C LEU A 69 3.74 -1.98 2.23
N ASN A 70 4.59 -1.56 3.17
CA ASN A 70 4.43 -1.92 4.58
C ASN A 70 3.10 -1.37 5.14
N ASN A 71 2.74 -0.14 4.78
CA ASN A 71 1.49 0.48 5.20
C ASN A 71 0.27 -0.24 4.60
N LEU A 72 0.31 -0.59 3.31
CA LEU A 72 -0.74 -1.37 2.63
C LEU A 72 -0.92 -2.75 3.27
N LYS A 73 0.19 -3.43 3.61
CA LYS A 73 0.15 -4.72 4.33
C LYS A 73 -0.50 -4.59 5.71
N LEU A 74 -0.24 -3.49 6.44
CA LEU A 74 -0.87 -3.24 7.73
C LEU A 74 -2.38 -3.02 7.57
N LYS A 75 -2.80 -2.17 6.62
CA LYS A 75 -4.22 -1.95 6.30
C LYS A 75 -4.93 -3.25 5.92
N TYR A 76 -4.29 -4.07 5.07
CA TYR A 76 -4.83 -5.37 4.70
C TYR A 76 -4.99 -6.32 5.89
N LYS A 77 -4.05 -6.33 6.84
CA LYS A 77 -4.20 -7.15 8.06
C LYS A 77 -5.42 -6.74 8.88
N VAL A 78 -5.65 -5.44 9.05
CA VAL A 78 -6.83 -4.90 9.74
C VAL A 78 -8.10 -5.30 8.99
N ALA A 79 -8.15 -5.04 7.69
CA ALA A 79 -9.27 -5.41 6.82
C ALA A 79 -9.58 -6.92 6.92
N LYS A 80 -8.56 -7.77 6.82
CA LYS A 80 -8.72 -9.22 6.95
C LYS A 80 -9.24 -9.63 8.34
N ALA A 81 -8.79 -8.98 9.40
CA ALA A 81 -9.31 -9.25 10.75
C ALA A 81 -10.81 -8.90 10.84
N LEU A 82 -11.23 -7.77 10.29
CA LEU A 82 -12.64 -7.36 10.23
C LEU A 82 -13.49 -8.39 9.48
N THR A 83 -13.01 -8.96 8.37
CA THR A 83 -13.79 -9.99 7.63
C THR A 83 -14.05 -11.27 8.42
N ILE A 84 -13.30 -11.54 9.50
CA ILE A 84 -13.46 -12.73 10.34
C ILE A 84 -14.37 -12.46 11.54
N LEU A 85 -14.60 -11.20 11.90
CA LEU A 85 -15.44 -10.82 13.03
C LEU A 85 -16.92 -10.92 12.67
N SER A 86 -17.69 -11.53 13.57
CA SER A 86 -19.15 -11.61 13.44
C SER A 86 -19.75 -10.20 13.39
N GLY A 87 -20.67 -9.95 12.46
CA GLY A 87 -21.34 -8.66 12.31
C GLY A 87 -20.68 -7.69 11.33
N PHE A 88 -19.48 -8.00 10.82
CA PHE A 88 -18.87 -7.28 9.71
C PHE A 88 -19.13 -7.98 8.38
N GLY A 89 -19.80 -7.28 7.48
CA GLY A 89 -19.85 -7.58 6.06
C GLY A 89 -18.87 -6.70 5.28
N CYS A 90 -18.67 -7.02 4.01
CA CYS A 90 -17.95 -6.16 3.07
C CYS A 90 -18.76 -6.06 1.79
N ASP A 91 -18.91 -4.85 1.26
CA ASP A 91 -19.49 -4.65 -0.06
C ASP A 91 -18.55 -5.28 -1.11
N PRO A 92 -19.01 -6.25 -1.91
CA PRO A 92 -18.14 -6.99 -2.83
C PRO A 92 -17.65 -6.14 -4.01
N THR A 93 -18.25 -4.97 -4.25
CA THR A 93 -17.91 -4.08 -5.38
C THR A 93 -16.94 -2.98 -4.95
N THR A 94 -17.19 -2.39 -3.78
CA THR A 94 -16.43 -1.25 -3.26
C THR A 94 -15.39 -1.66 -2.21
N CYS A 95 -15.44 -2.91 -1.75
CA CYS A 95 -14.61 -3.45 -0.67
C CYS A 95 -14.73 -2.64 0.65
N VAL A 96 -15.85 -1.93 0.85
CA VAL A 96 -16.13 -1.15 2.05
C VAL A 96 -16.76 -2.04 3.11
N PHE A 97 -16.25 -1.96 4.35
CA PHE A 97 -16.82 -2.70 5.48
C PHE A 97 -18.18 -2.15 5.88
N ILE A 98 -19.16 -3.04 5.99
CA ILE A 98 -20.53 -2.73 6.41
C ILE A 98 -20.78 -3.42 7.75
N ALA A 99 -21.05 -2.64 8.79
CA ALA A 99 -21.46 -3.14 10.10
C ALA A 99 -22.38 -2.12 10.77
N SER A 100 -23.16 -2.54 11.77
CA SER A 100 -23.96 -1.61 12.57
C SER A 100 -23.06 -0.71 13.41
N SER A 101 -23.57 0.45 13.84
CA SER A 101 -22.83 1.35 14.73
C SER A 101 -22.37 0.67 16.02
N ALA A 102 -23.22 -0.18 16.60
CA ALA A 102 -22.90 -0.93 17.81
C ALA A 102 -21.70 -1.88 17.61
N VAL A 103 -21.60 -2.53 16.44
CA VAL A 103 -20.48 -3.42 16.11
C VAL A 103 -19.19 -2.63 15.90
N TRP A 104 -19.26 -1.45 15.27
CA TRP A 104 -18.12 -0.53 15.17
C TRP A 104 -17.65 -0.02 16.53
N ASP A 105 -18.56 0.38 17.41
CA ASP A 105 -18.24 0.89 18.75
C ASP A 105 -17.55 -0.18 19.61
N GLU A 106 -18.04 -1.42 19.56
CA GLU A 106 -17.41 -2.55 20.27
C GLU A 106 -16.00 -2.83 19.74
N TYR A 107 -15.82 -2.80 18.41
CA TYR A 107 -14.52 -2.99 17.79
C TYR A 107 -13.52 -1.91 18.19
N LEU A 108 -13.90 -0.62 18.09
CA LEU A 108 -13.02 0.50 18.44
C LEU A 108 -12.67 0.51 19.94
N LYS A 109 -13.59 0.05 20.81
CA LYS A 109 -13.30 -0.13 22.23
C LYS A 109 -12.26 -1.22 22.49
N ALA A 110 -12.30 -2.31 21.74
CA ALA A 110 -11.34 -3.41 21.85
C ALA A 110 -9.99 -3.11 21.17
N HIS A 111 -9.97 -2.16 20.21
CA HIS A 111 -8.80 -1.79 19.42
C HIS A 111 -8.58 -0.27 19.41
N PRO A 112 -8.04 0.33 20.49
CA PRO A 112 -7.88 1.79 20.61
C PRO A 112 -6.91 2.40 19.59
N ASP A 113 -6.02 1.59 19.01
CA ASP A 113 -5.01 2.01 18.03
C ASP A 113 -5.45 1.75 16.57
N ALA A 114 -6.71 1.34 16.34
CA ALA A 114 -7.26 1.05 15.02
C ALA A 114 -7.51 2.32 14.16
#